data_AF-A0A356EB58-F1
#
_entry.id   AF-A0A356EB58-F1
#
_cell.length_a   1.000
_cell.length_b   1.000
_cell.length_c   1.000
_cell.angle_alpha   90.00
_cell.angle_beta   90.00
_cell.angle_gamma   90.00
#
_symmetry.space_group_name_H-M   'P 1'
#
loop_
_entity.id
_entity.type
_entity.pdbx_description
1 polymer ?
#
loop_
_entity_poly.entity_id
_entity_poly.type
_entity_poly.pdbx_seq_one_letter_code
_entity_poly.pdbx_strand_id
1 'polypeptide(L)'
;DGVALFYQDGFDVPLVKGCVGWLVCRLIAEPHNQQTHDLFIGEVIGAWADDRVFKNNHWIFDQASDELRTLHYVAGGQFFTIGNKLNIA
;
A
#
# COMPACT_ATOMS: atom_id res chain seq x y z
N ASP A 1 -4.15 -8.48 -20.37
CA ASP A 1 -3.92 -7.06 -20.09
C ASP A 1 -3.18 -6.90 -18.78
N GLY A 2 -1.93 -6.45 -18.90
CA GLY A 2 -0.89 -6.68 -17.91
C GLY A 2 -0.56 -5.42 -17.12
N VAL A 3 -0.82 -5.47 -15.81
CA VAL A 3 -0.22 -4.53 -14.86
C VAL A 3 1.30 -4.71 -14.93
N ALA A 4 2.04 -3.61 -15.05
CA ALA A 4 3.49 -3.69 -15.09
C ALA A 4 4.04 -4.04 -13.70
N LEU A 5 4.89 -5.06 -13.64
CA LEU A 5 5.50 -5.55 -12.40
C LEU A 5 6.99 -5.22 -12.36
N PHE A 6 7.56 -5.24 -11.15
CA PHE A 6 8.99 -5.20 -10.89
C PHE A 6 9.34 -6.01 -9.64
N TYR A 7 10.62 -6.25 -9.41
CA TYR A 7 11.12 -6.93 -8.22
C TYR A 7 12.11 -6.02 -7.50
N GLN A 8 12.11 -6.08 -6.17
CA GLN A 8 13.15 -5.45 -5.36
C GLN A 8 14.33 -6.43 -5.20
N ASP A 9 15.54 -5.89 -5.10
CA ASP A 9 16.72 -6.71 -4.86
C ASP A 9 16.57 -7.52 -3.57
N GLY A 10 16.83 -8.82 -3.66
CA GLY A 10 16.71 -9.73 -2.51
C GLY A 10 15.30 -10.28 -2.25
N PHE A 11 14.30 -9.95 -3.08
CA PHE A 11 12.93 -10.46 -2.95
C PHE A 11 12.44 -11.14 -4.23
N ASP A 12 11.76 -12.27 -4.09
CA ASP A 12 11.19 -13.08 -5.17
C ASP A 12 9.69 -12.86 -5.39
N VAL A 13 9.13 -11.84 -4.73
CA VAL A 13 7.72 -11.44 -4.87
C VAL A 13 7.59 -10.22 -5.79
N PRO A 14 6.68 -10.23 -6.77
CA PRO A 14 6.50 -9.09 -7.67
C PRO A 14 5.77 -7.94 -6.97
N LEU A 15 6.23 -6.73 -7.25
CA LEU A 15 5.58 -5.48 -6.89
C LEU A 15 4.94 -4.83 -8.11
N VAL A 16 3.83 -4.14 -7.90
CA VAL A 16 3.09 -3.44 -8.96
C VAL A 16 3.69 -2.05 -9.19
N LYS A 17 4.05 -1.73 -10.44
CA LYS A 17 4.49 -0.38 -10.80
C LYS A 17 3.32 0.61 -10.70
N GLY A 18 3.62 1.83 -10.28
CA GLY A 18 2.64 2.93 -10.19
C GLY A 18 1.86 2.99 -8.87
N CYS A 19 2.08 2.08 -7.92
CA CYS A 19 1.62 2.27 -6.55
C CYS A 19 2.38 3.42 -5.87
N VAL A 20 1.81 3.96 -4.79
CA VAL A 20 2.45 4.99 -3.96
C VAL A 20 3.19 4.43 -2.75
N GLY A 21 2.99 3.14 -2.46
CA GLY A 21 3.61 2.43 -1.35
C GLY A 21 3.64 0.93 -1.60
N TRP A 22 4.68 0.28 -1.09
CA TRP A 22 4.88 -1.15 -1.18
C TRP A 22 5.34 -1.71 0.15
N LEU A 23 4.81 -2.87 0.50
CA LEU A 23 5.22 -3.65 1.66
C LEU A 23 5.46 -5.08 1.17
N VAL A 24 6.66 -5.59 1.43
CA VAL A 24 6.94 -7.02 1.28
C VAL A 24 6.75 -7.67 2.64
N CYS A 25 5.88 -8.67 2.70
CA CYS A 25 5.49 -9.31 3.94
C CYS A 25 5.84 -10.80 3.94
N ARG A 26 6.39 -11.30 5.05
CA ARG A 26 6.50 -12.73 5.34
C ARG A 26 5.29 -13.20 6.13
N LEU A 27 4.66 -14.30 5.72
CA LEU A 27 3.52 -14.88 6.44
C LEU A 27 3.95 -15.34 7.84
N ILE A 28 3.24 -14.87 8.87
CA ILE A 28 3.21 -15.47 10.19
C ILE A 28 2.05 -16.45 10.20
N ALA A 29 2.36 -17.75 10.27
CA ALA A 29 1.37 -18.81 10.15
C ALA A 29 0.49 -18.89 11.40
N GLU A 30 -0.80 -18.58 11.25
CA GLU A 30 -1.82 -18.70 12.29
C GLU A 30 -2.99 -19.53 11.76
N PRO A 31 -2.94 -20.88 11.84
CA PRO A 31 -3.88 -21.76 11.15
C PRO A 31 -5.34 -21.53 11.51
N HIS A 32 -5.64 -21.20 12.77
CA HIS A 32 -7.02 -20.92 13.20
C HIS A 32 -7.58 -19.68 12.50
N ASN A 33 -6.85 -18.57 12.51
CA ASN A 33 -7.23 -17.32 11.84
C ASN A 33 -7.43 -17.52 10.33
N GLN A 34 -6.50 -18.24 9.71
CA GLN A 34 -6.54 -18.51 8.28
C GLN A 34 -7.74 -19.37 7.89
N GLN A 35 -8.01 -20.46 8.62
CA GLN A 35 -9.06 -21.41 8.23
C GLN A 35 -10.46 -20.95 8.62
N THR A 36 -10.60 -20.23 9.74
CA THR A 36 -11.91 -19.83 10.25
C THR A 36 -12.36 -18.47 9.70
N HIS A 37 -11.41 -17.60 9.31
CA HIS A 37 -11.70 -16.20 8.99
C HIS A 37 -11.05 -15.68 7.70
N ASP A 38 -10.27 -16.50 6.98
CA ASP A 38 -9.43 -16.05 5.87
C ASP A 38 -8.52 -14.86 6.26
N LEU A 39 -8.12 -14.82 7.53
CA LEU A 39 -7.29 -13.75 8.10
C LEU A 39 -5.83 -14.17 8.14
N PHE A 40 -4.98 -13.38 7.49
CA PHE A 40 -3.54 -13.60 7.41
C PHE A 40 -2.78 -12.48 8.14
N ILE A 41 -1.69 -12.85 8.82
CA ILE A 41 -0.80 -11.91 9.51
C ILE A 41 0.54 -11.90 8.77
N GLY A 42 1.02 -10.72 8.42
CA GLY A 42 2.29 -10.53 7.71
C GLY A 42 3.28 -9.70 8.51
N GLU A 43 4.51 -10.19 8.66
CA GLU A 43 5.65 -9.39 9.12
C GLU A 43 6.20 -8.58 7.95
N VAL A 44 6.24 -7.26 8.07
CA VAL A 44 6.84 -6.40 7.04
C VAL A 44 8.36 -6.55 7.08
N ILE A 45 8.94 -7.11 6.02
CA ILE A 45 10.38 -7.36 5.86
C ILE A 45 11.03 -6.38 4.85
N GLY A 46 10.24 -5.54 4.20
CA GLY A 46 10.69 -4.47 3.32
C GLY A 46 9.58 -3.47 3.07
N ALA A 47 9.92 -2.18 3.02
CA ALA A 47 8.97 -1.09 2.81
C ALA A 47 9.57 0.01 1.93
N TRP A 48 8.78 0.49 0.98
CA TRP A 48 9.13 1.57 0.08
C TRP A 48 7.89 2.44 -0.19
N ALA A 49 8.12 3.68 -0.59
CA ALA A 49 7.06 4.59 -1.00
C ALA A 49 7.55 5.48 -2.14
N ASP A 50 6.61 6.07 -2.88
CA ASP A 50 6.91 7.04 -3.92
C ASP A 50 7.30 8.38 -3.26
N ASP A 51 8.54 8.83 -3.50
CA ASP A 51 9.10 10.05 -2.90
C ASP A 51 8.32 11.32 -3.24
N ARG A 52 7.46 11.30 -4.27
CA ARG A 52 6.57 12.41 -4.62
C ARG A 52 5.46 12.60 -3.57
N VAL A 53 5.09 11.55 -2.85
CA VAL A 53 3.98 11.56 -1.87
C VAL A 53 4.38 11.10 -0.48
N PHE A 54 5.57 10.54 -0.28
CA PHE A 54 6.08 10.17 1.03
C PHE A 54 7.50 10.71 1.22
N LYS A 55 7.71 11.58 2.21
CA LYS A 55 9.01 12.19 2.49
C LYS A 55 9.21 12.41 3.97
N ASN A 56 10.44 12.22 4.45
CA ASN A 56 10.80 12.41 5.87
C ASN A 56 9.83 11.68 6.82
N ASN A 57 9.47 10.43 6.49
CA ASN A 57 8.53 9.59 7.23
C ASN A 57 7.07 10.10 7.30
N HIS A 58 6.66 10.97 6.36
CA HIS A 58 5.31 11.51 6.32
C HIS A 58 4.72 11.46 4.91
N TRP A 59 3.41 11.19 4.84
CA TRP A 59 2.64 11.42 3.63
C TRP A 59 2.46 12.93 3.39
N ILE A 60 2.66 13.35 2.14
CA ILE A 60 2.57 14.73 1.66
C ILE A 60 1.62 14.82 0.45
N PHE A 61 0.50 14.08 0.49
CA PHE A 61 -0.50 14.06 -0.59
C PHE A 61 -1.06 15.45 -0.93
N ASP A 62 -1.07 16.36 0.04
CA ASP A 62 -1.48 17.76 -0.13
C ASP A 62 -0.49 18.60 -0.97
N GLN A 63 0.70 18.08 -1.24
CA GLN A 63 1.76 18.73 -2.02
C GLN A 63 2.01 18.02 -3.37
N ALA A 64 1.25 16.97 -3.67
CA ALA A 64 1.40 16.15 -4.86
C ALA A 64 0.16 16.22 -5.77
N SER A 65 0.28 15.66 -6.97
CA SER A 65 -0.85 15.53 -7.90
C SER A 65 -1.96 14.65 -7.32
N ASP A 66 -3.21 15.00 -7.59
CA ASP A 66 -4.39 14.22 -7.15
C ASP A 66 -4.39 12.79 -7.70
N GLU A 67 -3.68 12.53 -8.80
CA GLU A 67 -3.51 11.20 -9.38
C GLU A 67 -2.76 10.22 -8.44
N LEU A 68 -2.02 10.74 -7.45
CA LEU A 68 -1.27 9.96 -6.47
C LEU A 68 -2.03 9.80 -5.14
N ARG A 69 -3.28 10.27 -5.04
CA ARG A 69 -4.10 10.03 -3.86
C ARG A 69 -4.47 8.56 -3.76
N THR A 70 -4.35 7.98 -2.58
CA THR A 70 -4.76 6.58 -2.34
C THR A 70 -6.26 6.42 -2.51
N LEU A 71 -6.65 5.25 -3.04
CA LEU A 71 -8.04 4.87 -3.24
C LEU A 71 -8.58 4.12 -2.03
N HIS A 72 -9.82 4.44 -1.64
CA HIS A 72 -10.55 3.85 -0.53
C HIS A 72 -11.88 3.31 -1.08
N TYR A 73 -11.99 1.99 -1.20
CA TYR A 73 -13.13 1.33 -1.82
C TYR A 73 -14.40 1.42 -0.98
N VAL A 74 -15.56 1.58 -1.63
CA VAL A 74 -16.88 1.57 -0.98
C VAL A 74 -17.70 0.37 -1.47
N ALA A 75 -18.26 0.45 -2.68
CA ALA A 75 -19.08 -0.59 -3.30
C ALA A 75 -19.30 -0.29 -4.79
N GLY A 76 -19.68 -1.30 -5.59
CA GLY A 76 -20.14 -1.11 -6.97
C GLY A 76 -19.11 -0.45 -7.91
N GLY A 77 -17.82 -0.60 -7.64
CA GLY A 77 -16.76 0.08 -8.39
C GLY A 77 -16.55 1.56 -8.02
N GLN A 78 -17.18 2.05 -6.95
CA GLN A 78 -17.00 3.40 -6.43
C GLN A 78 -15.91 3.46 -5.35
N PHE A 79 -15.10 4.50 -5.41
CA PHE A 79 -13.98 4.76 -4.49
C PHE A 79 -13.99 6.22 -4.06
N PHE A 80 -13.52 6.48 -2.85
CA PHE A 80 -13.05 7.80 -2.44
C PHE A 80 -11.53 7.88 -2.55
N THR A 81 -11.00 9.08 -2.70
CA THR A 81 -9.57 9.35 -2.53
C THR A 81 -9.28 9.82 -1.11
N ILE A 82 -8.04 9.67 -0.64
CA ILE A 82 -7.62 10.25 0.64
C ILE A 82 -7.96 11.75 0.67
N GLY A 83 -8.50 12.21 1.80
CA GLY A 83 -9.02 13.58 1.94
C GLY A 83 -7.94 14.64 2.13
N ASN A 84 -8.39 15.83 2.52
CA ASN A 84 -7.49 16.94 2.84
C ASN A 84 -6.80 16.70 4.18
N LYS A 85 -5.54 17.10 4.27
CA LYS A 85 -4.78 17.09 5.52
C LYS A 85 -5.43 18.01 6.54
N LEU A 86 -5.56 17.53 7.78
CA LEU A 86 -5.97 18.30 8.93
C LEU A 86 -4.87 18.19 9.98
N ASN A 87 -4.44 19.33 10.53
CA ASN A 87 -3.52 19.37 11.66
C ASN A 87 -4.33 19.73 12.89
N ILE A 88 -4.31 18.86 13.90
CA ILE A 88 -4.86 19.14 15.22
C ILE A 88 -3.67 19.48 16.12
N ALA A 89 -3.78 20.60 16.85
CA ALA A 89 -2.79 21.06 17.82
C ALA A 89 -2.97 20.36 19.16
#